data_AF-A0A0C3BBS8-F1
#
_entry.id   AF-A0A0C3BBS8-F1
#
_cell.length_a   1.000
_cell.length_b   1.000
_cell.length_c   1.000
_cell.angle_alpha   90.00
_cell.angle_beta   90.00
_cell.angle_gamma   90.00
#
_symmetry.space_group_name_H-M   'P 1'
#
loop_
_entity.id
_entity.type
_entity.pdbx_description
1 polymer ?
#
loop_
_entity_poly.entity_id
_entity_poly.type
_entity_poly.pdbx_seq_one_letter_code
_entity_poly.pdbx_strand_id
1 'polypeptide(L)'
;DTRAKNFGFENDSEVSQLNRGQLCSYAAAHAGSQFRVHTFTLSICGRSARFIRWDRSGATVTESFDYIKQPDVLAHFFWRYAHLNHSRRGYDTSVSQASPEDLQQIQHVEKRLRDENSAHREFRIIMVPDRDDPTVETPFIISFPPKYTARSPFGRATRPMLAFNTETGEIVFLKDYWRAAVDGMEKEGDIYALLESKSVPNIARFGKGNDVRDHTTLTHTLRNEEWACWSRVMVPLSQYRMSLDVVARHLVLFKSSKEFVSAIADAMEAHQHAYFDAYVLHRDISAGNILITCEGKGLLIDWDLSIKLIDPKTGKKVSSARRPDRTGTWQFMSAALLRNNDKYNELEDDRESCLHVLTWTALRFTQHTCSEGDSSMFLRVFDEEYEDQEGVKGGDLKRGFLATREIPRVVKFDRRPQLDALIEELTETFAVRYEKPPSNDHVQGLERAQANNVDPSIMRLLPAFNYQKRLDDLAAPNWLVDTFRRNLNADFWPKKRAREQDKLVVRIPGTKSQRRSNGSGSRSGS
;
A
#
# COMPACT_ATOMS: atom_id res chain seq x y z
N ASP A 1 24.36 30.79 -9.15
CA ASP A 1 23.34 29.74 -9.31
C ASP A 1 23.30 29.33 -10.79
N THR A 2 24.25 28.46 -11.16
CA THR A 2 24.63 28.05 -12.53
C THR A 2 23.96 26.75 -12.98
N ARG A 3 22.92 26.29 -12.27
CA ARG A 3 22.09 25.17 -12.73
C ARG A 3 21.59 25.45 -14.14
N ALA A 4 21.41 24.43 -14.96
CA ALA A 4 20.87 24.54 -16.32
C ALA A 4 19.38 24.99 -16.28
N LYS A 5 19.12 26.23 -15.87
CA LYS A 5 17.77 26.76 -15.57
C LYS A 5 16.85 26.82 -16.77
N ASN A 6 17.42 26.83 -17.98
CA ASN A 6 16.68 26.92 -19.24
C ASN A 6 16.77 25.64 -20.08
N PHE A 7 17.34 24.55 -19.56
CA PHE A 7 17.42 23.27 -20.27
C PHE A 7 16.22 22.40 -19.90
N GLY A 8 15.24 22.33 -20.80
CA GLY A 8 14.18 21.33 -20.73
C GLY A 8 14.76 19.95 -21.01
N PHE A 9 15.20 19.25 -19.95
CA PHE A 9 15.73 17.88 -20.08
C PHE A 9 14.70 16.93 -20.68
N GLU A 10 13.45 17.05 -20.24
CA GLU A 10 12.33 16.30 -20.79
C GLU A 10 11.65 17.08 -21.92
N ASN A 11 11.52 16.43 -23.09
CA ASN A 11 10.70 16.95 -24.17
C ASN A 11 9.25 16.51 -23.94
N ASP A 12 8.32 17.47 -23.92
CA ASP A 12 6.92 17.20 -23.58
C ASP A 12 6.05 16.82 -24.78
N SER A 13 6.63 16.60 -25.96
CA SER A 13 5.89 16.04 -27.09
C SER A 13 5.34 14.65 -26.74
N GLU A 14 4.16 14.32 -27.25
CA GLU A 14 3.50 13.03 -27.02
C GLU A 14 4.43 11.85 -27.35
N VAL A 15 5.15 11.91 -28.47
CA VAL A 15 6.14 10.91 -28.88
C VAL A 15 7.27 10.77 -27.85
N SER A 16 7.76 11.89 -27.33
CA SER A 16 8.82 11.88 -26.32
C SER A 16 8.35 11.29 -25.00
N GLN A 17 7.12 11.59 -24.59
CA GLN A 17 6.51 11.00 -23.39
C GLN A 17 6.31 9.49 -23.55
N LEU A 18 5.81 9.03 -24.71
CA LEU A 18 5.66 7.61 -25.03
C LEU A 18 7.01 6.87 -25.02
N ASN A 19 8.05 7.46 -25.62
CA ASN A 19 9.40 6.89 -25.62
C ASN A 19 9.98 6.79 -24.20
N ARG A 20 9.83 7.83 -23.36
CA ARG A 20 10.24 7.77 -21.95
C ARG A 20 9.48 6.68 -21.18
N GLY A 21 8.17 6.60 -21.38
CA GLY A 21 7.33 5.54 -20.80
C GLY A 21 7.80 4.14 -21.21
N GLN A 22 8.16 3.94 -22.48
CA GLN A 22 8.70 2.67 -22.98
C GLN A 22 10.05 2.32 -22.33
N LEU A 23 10.99 3.27 -22.24
CA LEU A 23 12.27 3.07 -21.55
C LEU A 23 12.08 2.70 -20.08
N CYS A 24 11.20 3.42 -19.37
CA CYS A 24 10.82 3.10 -18.00
C CYS A 24 10.24 1.68 -17.88
N SER A 25 9.39 1.27 -18.83
CA SER A 25 8.80 -0.08 -18.82
C SER A 25 9.84 -1.18 -18.99
N TYR A 26 10.87 -0.96 -19.80
CA TYR A 26 11.97 -1.91 -19.97
C TYR A 26 12.86 -1.99 -18.73
N ALA A 27 13.19 -0.84 -18.13
CA ALA A 27 13.94 -0.80 -16.87
C ALA A 27 13.16 -1.50 -15.74
N ALA A 28 11.84 -1.27 -15.66
CA ALA A 28 10.96 -1.94 -14.70
C ALA A 28 10.95 -3.46 -14.92
N ALA A 29 10.73 -3.91 -16.16
CA ALA A 29 10.70 -5.33 -16.49
C ALA A 29 12.03 -6.03 -16.18
N HIS A 30 13.16 -5.38 -16.48
CA HIS A 30 14.50 -5.90 -16.18
C HIS A 30 14.73 -6.01 -14.67
N ALA A 31 14.47 -4.94 -13.91
CA ALA A 31 14.62 -4.92 -12.46
C ALA A 31 13.55 -5.73 -11.71
N GLY A 32 12.42 -6.05 -12.36
CA GLY A 32 11.36 -6.84 -11.77
C GLY A 32 11.48 -8.35 -12.03
N SER A 33 12.08 -8.74 -13.15
CA SER A 33 12.32 -10.15 -13.50
C SER A 33 13.57 -10.73 -12.85
N GLN A 34 14.45 -9.89 -12.30
CA GLN A 34 15.69 -10.25 -11.63
C GLN A 34 15.86 -9.39 -10.38
N PHE A 35 16.53 -9.91 -9.35
CA PHE A 35 16.90 -9.08 -8.21
C PHE A 35 18.03 -8.11 -8.61
N ARG A 36 17.65 -6.84 -8.74
CA ARG A 36 18.52 -5.74 -9.18
C ARG A 36 18.46 -4.58 -8.19
N VAL A 37 19.62 -4.05 -7.87
CA VAL A 37 19.82 -2.82 -7.06
C VAL A 37 19.78 -1.58 -7.96
N HIS A 38 20.38 -1.69 -9.15
CA HIS A 38 20.31 -0.70 -10.23
C HIS A 38 20.42 -1.41 -11.59
N THR A 39 20.08 -0.70 -12.67
CA THR A 39 20.22 -1.20 -14.05
C THR A 39 20.86 -0.14 -14.94
N PHE A 40 21.48 -0.58 -16.03
CA PHE A 40 22.01 0.31 -17.07
C PHE A 40 21.27 0.08 -18.39
N THR A 41 21.03 1.14 -19.14
CA THR A 41 20.45 1.10 -20.48
C THR A 41 21.29 1.93 -21.44
N LEU A 42 21.58 1.37 -22.62
CA LEU A 42 22.09 2.12 -23.75
C LEU A 42 20.91 2.49 -24.64
N SER A 43 20.66 3.80 -24.79
CA SER A 43 19.62 4.32 -25.68
C SER A 43 20.26 4.86 -26.96
N ILE A 44 19.88 4.31 -28.11
CA ILE A 44 20.38 4.73 -29.43
C ILE A 44 19.23 5.35 -30.22
N CYS A 45 19.43 6.55 -30.74
CA CYS A 45 18.48 7.27 -31.58
C CYS A 45 19.21 7.83 -32.80
N GLY A 46 19.06 7.17 -33.95
CA GLY A 46 19.79 7.51 -35.17
C GLY A 46 21.30 7.38 -34.98
N ARG A 47 22.03 8.51 -35.08
CA ARG A 47 23.49 8.59 -34.86
C ARG A 47 23.88 8.91 -33.41
N SER A 48 22.91 9.19 -32.55
CA SER A 48 23.15 9.60 -31.17
C SER A 48 22.94 8.45 -30.19
N ALA A 49 23.76 8.40 -29.15
CA ALA A 49 23.64 7.44 -28.05
C ALA A 49 23.69 8.13 -26.68
N ARG A 50 23.07 7.51 -25.68
CA ARG A 50 23.12 7.89 -24.27
C ARG A 50 23.19 6.66 -23.38
N PHE A 51 23.90 6.77 -22.26
CA PHE A 51 23.80 5.80 -21.17
C PHE A 51 22.84 6.30 -20.11
N ILE A 52 22.04 5.38 -19.57
CA ILE A 52 21.11 5.64 -18.49
C ILE A 52 21.42 4.66 -17.37
N ARG A 53 21.60 5.15 -16.15
CA ARG A 53 21.61 4.33 -14.93
C ARG A 53 20.29 4.56 -14.20
N TRP A 54 19.57 3.49 -13.90
CA TRP A 54 18.33 3.50 -13.15
C TRP A 54 18.57 2.93 -11.76
N ASP A 55 18.09 3.59 -10.72
CA ASP A 55 17.84 2.97 -9.43
C ASP A 55 16.41 3.27 -8.98
N ARG A 56 16.03 2.79 -7.79
CA ARG A 56 14.65 2.95 -7.32
C ARG A 56 14.26 4.39 -7.01
N SER A 57 15.23 5.30 -6.84
CA SER A 57 14.93 6.72 -6.59
C SER A 57 14.78 7.53 -7.88
N GLY A 58 15.46 7.14 -8.96
CA GLY A 58 15.35 7.83 -10.26
C GLY A 58 16.34 7.31 -11.29
N ALA A 59 16.64 8.15 -12.29
CA ALA A 59 17.58 7.84 -13.35
C ALA A 59 18.60 8.96 -13.55
N THR A 60 19.86 8.58 -13.80
CA THR A 60 20.90 9.50 -14.29
C THR A 60 21.21 9.20 -15.75
N VAL A 61 21.28 10.24 -16.56
CA VAL A 61 21.42 10.14 -18.02
C VAL A 61 22.62 10.95 -18.46
N THR A 62 23.47 10.37 -19.30
CA THR A 62 24.61 11.10 -19.88
C THR A 62 24.15 12.12 -20.92
N GLU A 63 25.04 13.06 -21.24
CA GLU A 63 24.90 13.83 -22.49
C GLU A 63 24.84 12.88 -23.70
N SER A 64 24.22 13.39 -24.77
CA SER A 64 24.14 12.68 -26.04
C SER A 64 25.47 12.74 -26.77
N PHE A 65 25.93 11.63 -27.34
CA PHE A 65 27.15 11.59 -28.16
C PHE A 65 26.90 10.88 -29.49
N ASP A 66 27.63 11.28 -30.54
CA ASP A 66 27.60 10.57 -31.83
C ASP A 66 28.50 9.34 -31.75
N TYR A 67 27.91 8.16 -31.62
CA TYR A 67 28.66 6.91 -31.41
C TYR A 67 29.43 6.42 -32.65
N ILE A 68 29.19 7.03 -33.82
CA ILE A 68 29.95 6.74 -35.04
C ILE A 68 31.20 7.61 -35.08
N LYS A 69 31.12 8.86 -34.61
CA LYS A 69 32.29 9.75 -34.48
C LYS A 69 33.14 9.46 -33.26
N GLN A 70 32.50 9.00 -32.17
CA GLN A 70 33.13 8.70 -30.88
C GLN A 70 32.85 7.24 -30.47
N PRO A 71 33.31 6.24 -31.25
CA PRO A 71 33.06 4.83 -30.96
C PRO A 71 33.79 4.35 -29.69
N ASP A 72 34.85 5.05 -29.30
CA ASP A 72 35.64 4.81 -28.10
C ASP A 72 34.80 4.94 -26.83
N VAL A 73 33.81 5.84 -26.79
CA VAL A 73 32.90 6.01 -25.65
C VAL A 73 32.09 4.73 -25.38
N LEU A 74 31.56 4.09 -26.44
CA LEU A 74 30.89 2.79 -26.33
C LEU A 74 31.87 1.69 -25.91
N ALA A 75 33.04 1.63 -26.55
CA ALA A 75 34.06 0.62 -26.27
C ALA A 75 34.52 0.69 -24.81
N HIS A 76 34.81 1.88 -24.29
CA HIS A 76 35.19 2.10 -22.91
C HIS A 76 34.07 1.73 -21.93
N PHE A 77 32.82 2.07 -22.22
CA PHE A 77 31.69 1.68 -21.37
C PHE A 77 31.55 0.17 -21.30
N PHE A 78 31.48 -0.53 -22.43
CA PHE A 78 31.32 -1.98 -22.46
C PHE A 78 32.53 -2.71 -21.89
N TRP A 79 33.75 -2.22 -22.14
CA TRP A 79 34.96 -2.76 -21.52
C TRP A 79 34.88 -2.62 -20.00
N ARG A 80 34.57 -1.42 -19.47
CA ARG A 80 34.43 -1.22 -18.02
C ARG A 80 33.32 -2.09 -17.45
N TYR A 81 32.14 -2.12 -18.08
CA TYR A 81 31.00 -2.92 -17.65
C TYR A 81 31.31 -4.42 -17.61
N ALA A 82 32.01 -4.94 -18.63
CA ALA A 82 32.46 -6.33 -18.68
C ALA A 82 33.50 -6.69 -17.61
N HIS A 83 34.22 -5.71 -17.07
CA HIS A 83 35.16 -5.90 -15.95
C HIS A 83 34.55 -5.58 -14.58
N LEU A 84 33.31 -5.11 -14.52
CA LEU A 84 32.59 -4.96 -13.25
C LEU A 84 32.20 -6.33 -12.69
N ASN A 85 32.30 -6.48 -11.37
CA ASN A 85 31.71 -7.59 -10.63
C ASN A 85 30.16 -7.49 -10.63
N HIS A 86 29.50 -8.54 -10.15
CA HIS A 86 28.03 -8.63 -10.15
C HIS A 86 27.35 -7.46 -9.43
N SER A 87 27.81 -7.08 -8.23
CA SER A 87 27.22 -5.98 -7.47
C SER A 87 27.33 -4.64 -8.20
N ARG A 88 28.50 -4.33 -8.79
CA ARG A 88 28.68 -3.09 -9.57
C ARG A 88 27.88 -3.08 -10.88
N ARG A 89 27.58 -4.26 -11.46
CA ARG A 89 26.62 -4.39 -12.57
C ARG A 89 25.15 -4.29 -12.12
N GLY A 90 24.91 -4.13 -10.83
CA GLY A 90 23.59 -3.95 -10.22
C GLY A 90 22.86 -5.24 -9.89
N TYR A 91 23.53 -6.40 -9.90
CA TYR A 91 22.96 -7.62 -9.34
C TYR A 91 22.90 -7.53 -7.83
N ASP A 92 21.80 -8.01 -7.29
CA ASP A 92 21.65 -8.32 -5.87
C ASP A 92 22.46 -9.59 -5.55
N THR A 93 23.62 -9.44 -4.93
CA THR A 93 24.54 -10.57 -4.64
C THR A 93 24.14 -11.38 -3.42
N SER A 94 23.13 -10.94 -2.68
CA SER A 94 22.55 -11.66 -1.54
C SER A 94 21.45 -12.64 -1.98
N VAL A 95 21.26 -12.80 -3.30
CA VAL A 95 20.41 -13.83 -3.90
C VAL A 95 21.26 -14.76 -4.76
N SER A 96 21.22 -16.06 -4.47
CA SER A 96 21.99 -17.09 -5.17
C SER A 96 21.11 -18.26 -5.61
N GLN A 97 21.67 -19.14 -6.44
CA GLN A 97 21.00 -20.38 -6.84
C GLN A 97 20.96 -21.35 -5.64
N ALA A 98 19.84 -22.05 -5.45
CA ALA A 98 19.75 -23.10 -4.43
C ALA A 98 20.59 -24.32 -4.84
N SER A 99 21.37 -24.86 -3.90
CA SER A 99 22.16 -26.09 -4.08
C SER A 99 21.28 -27.35 -4.03
N PRO A 100 21.75 -28.51 -4.51
CA PRO A 100 21.04 -29.77 -4.32
C PRO A 100 20.71 -30.09 -2.86
N GLU A 101 21.59 -29.71 -1.93
CA GLU A 101 21.39 -29.87 -0.49
C GLU A 101 20.25 -28.98 0.04
N ASP A 102 20.17 -27.73 -0.44
CA ASP A 102 19.04 -26.83 -0.12
C ASP A 102 17.71 -27.41 -0.62
N LEU A 103 17.71 -27.98 -1.83
CA LEU A 103 16.51 -28.58 -2.42
C LEU A 103 16.04 -29.82 -1.66
N GLN A 104 16.95 -30.57 -1.04
CA GLN A 104 16.57 -31.70 -0.16
C GLN A 104 15.75 -31.22 1.05
N GLN A 105 16.09 -30.06 1.62
CA GLN A 105 15.38 -29.52 2.79
C GLN A 105 13.90 -29.20 2.48
N ILE A 106 13.59 -28.77 1.25
CA ILE A 106 12.24 -28.36 0.87
C ILE A 106 11.39 -29.46 0.25
N GLN A 107 11.88 -30.70 0.08
CA GLN A 107 11.13 -31.75 -0.63
C GLN A 107 9.67 -31.91 -0.15
N HIS A 108 9.45 -31.78 1.16
CA HIS A 108 8.14 -31.92 1.79
C HIS A 108 7.19 -30.72 1.56
N VAL A 109 7.72 -29.54 1.18
CA VAL A 109 6.97 -28.30 0.91
C VAL A 109 7.13 -27.77 -0.52
N GLU A 110 7.97 -28.40 -1.33
CA GLU A 110 8.38 -27.93 -2.66
C GLU A 110 7.17 -27.62 -3.54
N LYS A 111 6.21 -28.55 -3.57
CA LYS A 111 4.97 -28.41 -4.34
C LYS A 111 4.21 -27.14 -3.96
N ARG A 112 4.10 -26.81 -2.67
CA ARG A 112 3.39 -25.62 -2.19
C ARG A 112 4.08 -24.33 -2.61
N LEU A 113 5.41 -24.27 -2.51
CA LEU A 113 6.19 -23.09 -2.95
C LEU A 113 6.14 -22.92 -4.48
N ARG A 114 6.13 -24.03 -5.23
CA ARG A 114 6.01 -24.04 -6.68
C ARG A 114 4.62 -23.59 -7.13
N ASP A 115 3.55 -24.18 -6.58
CA ASP A 115 2.17 -23.93 -6.98
C ASP A 115 1.73 -22.48 -6.69
N GLU A 116 2.31 -21.85 -5.67
CA GLU A 116 2.07 -20.43 -5.41
C GLU A 116 2.57 -19.54 -6.55
N ASN A 117 3.61 -19.93 -7.29
CA ASN A 117 4.17 -19.14 -8.38
C ASN A 117 4.02 -19.83 -9.73
N SER A 118 2.98 -19.47 -10.47
CA SER A 118 2.73 -20.00 -11.82
C SER A 118 3.86 -19.74 -12.83
N ALA A 119 4.76 -18.80 -12.56
CA ALA A 119 5.93 -18.51 -13.39
C ALA A 119 7.19 -19.23 -12.93
N HIS A 120 7.12 -20.11 -11.92
CA HIS A 120 8.27 -20.80 -11.34
C HIS A 120 9.11 -21.53 -12.40
N ARG A 121 10.43 -21.41 -12.28
CA ARG A 121 11.44 -22.09 -13.09
C ARG A 121 12.47 -22.81 -12.24
N GLU A 122 12.88 -22.18 -11.14
CA GLU A 122 13.90 -22.70 -10.22
C GLU A 122 13.66 -22.17 -8.81
N PHE A 123 14.39 -22.71 -7.84
CA PHE A 123 14.47 -22.15 -6.49
C PHE A 123 15.77 -21.38 -6.31
N ARG A 124 15.72 -20.33 -5.48
CA ARG A 124 16.86 -19.49 -5.12
C ARG A 124 16.94 -19.30 -3.62
N ILE A 125 18.16 -19.07 -3.14
CA ILE A 125 18.39 -18.59 -1.78
C ILE A 125 18.34 -17.07 -1.80
N ILE A 126 17.61 -16.50 -0.85
CA ILE A 126 17.61 -15.07 -0.53
C ILE A 126 18.04 -14.90 0.92
N MET A 127 19.05 -14.07 1.16
CA MET A 127 19.51 -13.76 2.51
C MET A 127 18.59 -12.71 3.14
N VAL A 128 18.11 -12.95 4.35
CA VAL A 128 17.31 -11.99 5.11
C VAL A 128 18.08 -11.61 6.37
N PRO A 129 18.44 -10.32 6.53
CA PRO A 129 19.15 -9.87 7.72
C PRO A 129 18.30 -9.98 8.99
N ASP A 130 18.97 -10.20 10.13
CA ASP A 130 18.33 -10.21 11.44
C ASP A 130 17.86 -8.81 11.86
N ARG A 131 16.81 -8.76 12.67
CA ARG A 131 16.18 -7.52 13.12
C ARG A 131 17.15 -6.62 13.87
N ASP A 132 17.91 -7.22 14.79
CA ASP A 132 18.72 -6.47 15.75
C ASP A 132 20.17 -6.31 15.27
N ASP A 133 20.67 -7.28 14.48
CA ASP A 133 22.00 -7.25 13.87
C ASP A 133 21.94 -7.50 12.34
N PRO A 134 22.05 -6.47 11.49
CA PRO A 134 21.99 -6.64 10.04
C PRO A 134 23.19 -7.39 9.44
N THR A 135 24.23 -7.70 10.24
CA THR A 135 25.37 -8.52 9.80
C THR A 135 25.11 -10.01 9.91
N VAL A 136 24.11 -10.40 10.70
CA VAL A 136 23.62 -11.77 10.80
C VAL A 136 22.51 -11.94 9.77
N GLU A 137 22.67 -12.88 8.84
CA GLU A 137 21.69 -13.15 7.79
C GLU A 137 21.26 -14.61 7.81
N THR A 138 19.96 -14.86 7.64
CA THR A 138 19.38 -16.20 7.56
C THR A 138 19.01 -16.50 6.09
N PRO A 139 19.34 -17.69 5.54
CA PRO A 139 18.95 -18.05 4.18
C PRO A 139 17.49 -18.50 4.11
N PHE A 140 16.79 -18.03 3.09
CA PHE A 140 15.43 -18.45 2.77
C PHE A 140 15.36 -19.00 1.34
N ILE A 141 14.63 -20.10 1.15
CA ILE A 141 14.42 -20.68 -0.19
C ILE A 141 13.13 -20.11 -0.78
N ILE A 142 13.25 -19.49 -1.96
CA ILE A 142 12.13 -18.86 -2.68
C ILE A 142 11.97 -19.42 -4.09
N SER A 143 10.74 -19.36 -4.57
CA SER A 143 10.40 -19.66 -5.96
C SER A 143 10.83 -18.51 -6.89
N PHE A 144 11.50 -18.82 -8.01
CA PHE A 144 12.02 -17.85 -8.96
C PHE A 144 11.61 -18.18 -10.41
N PRO A 145 11.38 -17.19 -11.30
CA PRO A 145 11.41 -15.74 -11.09
C PRO A 145 10.32 -15.25 -10.13
N PRO A 146 10.55 -14.16 -9.37
CA PRO A 146 9.50 -13.56 -8.55
C PRO A 146 8.34 -13.11 -9.44
N LYS A 147 7.11 -13.16 -8.90
CA LYS A 147 5.94 -12.61 -9.59
C LYS A 147 6.19 -11.12 -9.87
N TYR A 148 6.15 -10.73 -11.15
CA TYR A 148 6.37 -9.35 -11.56
C TYR A 148 5.18 -8.46 -11.16
N THR A 149 5.35 -7.66 -10.11
CA THR A 149 4.30 -6.80 -9.55
C THR A 149 4.51 -5.30 -9.86
N ALA A 150 5.75 -4.85 -10.04
CA ALA A 150 6.08 -3.42 -10.18
C ALA A 150 6.21 -3.00 -11.65
N ARG A 151 5.32 -2.10 -12.12
CA ARG A 151 5.35 -1.56 -13.49
C ARG A 151 6.18 -0.28 -13.67
N SER A 152 6.59 0.31 -12.56
CA SER A 152 7.49 1.46 -12.53
C SER A 152 8.90 0.99 -12.12
N PRO A 153 9.97 1.55 -12.73
CA PRO A 153 11.32 1.30 -12.24
C PRO A 153 11.56 1.98 -10.89
N PHE A 154 10.74 2.95 -10.49
CA PHE A 154 10.92 3.76 -9.30
C PHE A 154 10.02 3.35 -8.12
N GLY A 155 10.41 3.76 -6.92
CA GLY A 155 9.66 3.57 -5.67
C GLY A 155 9.89 2.22 -5.00
N ARG A 156 8.92 1.81 -4.16
CA ARG A 156 9.05 0.69 -3.22
C ARG A 156 9.30 -0.67 -3.87
N ALA A 157 8.76 -0.90 -5.07
CA ALA A 157 8.90 -2.15 -5.82
C ALA A 157 8.70 -3.44 -4.97
N THR A 158 7.66 -3.45 -4.13
CA THR A 158 7.38 -4.53 -3.18
C THR A 158 7.16 -5.88 -3.86
N ARG A 159 7.87 -6.90 -3.38
CA ARG A 159 7.81 -8.30 -3.80
C ARG A 159 7.35 -9.17 -2.62
N PRO A 160 6.04 -9.42 -2.48
CA PRO A 160 5.53 -10.41 -1.55
C PRO A 160 5.73 -11.82 -2.12
N MET A 161 6.20 -12.76 -1.31
CA MET A 161 6.38 -14.15 -1.70
C MET A 161 6.26 -15.11 -0.53
N LEU A 162 5.92 -16.38 -0.81
CA LEU A 162 6.17 -17.45 0.14
C LEU A 162 7.64 -17.85 0.09
N ALA A 163 8.20 -18.12 1.25
CA ALA A 163 9.58 -18.54 1.41
C ALA A 163 9.66 -19.67 2.43
N PHE A 164 10.64 -20.56 2.27
CA PHE A 164 10.98 -21.53 3.31
C PHE A 164 12.12 -20.99 4.15
N ASN A 165 11.89 -20.86 5.45
CA ASN A 165 12.91 -20.48 6.41
C ASN A 165 13.77 -21.70 6.73
N THR A 166 15.05 -21.67 6.37
CA THR A 166 15.98 -22.80 6.59
C THR A 166 16.32 -23.03 8.05
N GLU A 167 16.13 -22.03 8.92
CA GLU A 167 16.39 -22.13 10.36
C GLU A 167 15.22 -22.80 11.10
N THR A 168 13.98 -22.40 10.80
CA THR A 168 12.79 -22.95 11.47
C THR A 168 12.20 -24.17 10.77
N GLY A 169 12.52 -24.39 9.49
CA GLY A 169 11.95 -25.46 8.69
C GLY A 169 10.49 -25.21 8.28
N GLU A 170 10.04 -23.95 8.31
CA GLU A 170 8.64 -23.59 8.04
C GLU A 170 8.49 -22.70 6.80
N ILE A 171 7.32 -22.77 6.16
CA ILE A 171 6.94 -21.78 5.15
C ILE A 171 6.45 -20.53 5.86
N VAL A 172 7.03 -19.39 5.48
CA VAL A 172 6.68 -18.07 5.99
C VAL A 172 6.34 -17.13 4.83
N PHE A 173 5.82 -15.95 5.18
CA PHE A 173 5.69 -14.85 4.22
C PHE A 173 6.98 -14.03 4.22
N LEU A 174 7.53 -13.76 3.03
CA LEU A 174 8.70 -12.90 2.84
C LEU A 174 8.31 -11.67 2.01
N LYS A 175 8.76 -10.50 2.44
CA LYS A 175 8.56 -9.20 1.80
C LYS A 175 9.91 -8.57 1.50
N ASP A 176 10.20 -8.36 0.22
CA ASP A 176 11.38 -7.64 -0.27
C ASP A 176 10.93 -6.32 -0.93
N TYR A 177 11.41 -5.17 -0.46
CA TYR A 177 10.97 -3.87 -0.95
C TYR A 177 12.01 -2.77 -0.69
N TRP A 178 11.74 -1.56 -1.16
CA TRP A 178 12.57 -0.38 -0.96
C TRP A 178 11.86 0.60 -0.06
N ARG A 179 12.40 0.87 1.12
CA ARG A 179 11.83 1.82 2.07
C ARG A 179 12.51 3.18 1.96
N ALA A 180 11.80 4.24 2.35
CA ALA A 180 12.37 5.58 2.46
C ALA A 180 13.33 5.65 3.66
N ALA A 181 14.60 5.93 3.40
CA ALA A 181 15.64 6.03 4.44
C ALA A 181 15.77 7.48 4.93
N VAL A 182 14.71 7.96 5.59
CA VAL A 182 14.61 9.34 6.11
C VAL A 182 14.21 9.34 7.57
N ASP A 183 14.59 10.40 8.29
CA ASP A 183 14.21 10.58 9.69
C ASP A 183 12.68 10.58 9.86
N GLY A 184 12.21 9.86 10.87
CA GLY A 184 10.77 9.70 11.15
C GLY A 184 10.09 8.54 10.41
N MET A 185 10.78 7.86 9.49
CA MET A 185 10.34 6.63 8.84
C MET A 185 11.13 5.43 9.38
N GLU A 186 10.63 4.88 10.48
CA GLU A 186 11.21 3.75 11.19
C GLU A 186 11.20 2.48 10.33
N LYS A 187 12.07 1.51 10.65
CA LYS A 187 12.04 0.20 9.98
C LYS A 187 10.77 -0.54 10.41
N GLU A 188 10.18 -1.30 9.50
CA GLU A 188 8.97 -2.05 9.79
C GLU A 188 9.19 -3.04 10.96
N GLY A 189 10.35 -3.69 11.03
CA GLY A 189 10.73 -4.54 12.17
C GLY A 189 10.79 -3.82 13.52
N ASP A 190 11.19 -2.55 13.55
CA ASP A 190 11.22 -1.74 14.78
C ASP A 190 9.79 -1.39 15.23
N ILE A 191 8.87 -1.21 14.29
CA ILE A 191 7.45 -1.02 14.58
C ILE A 191 6.87 -2.30 15.15
N TYR A 192 7.11 -3.46 14.53
CA TYR A 192 6.68 -4.74 15.08
C TYR A 192 7.21 -4.98 16.50
N ALA A 193 8.49 -4.72 16.76
CA ALA A 193 9.07 -4.85 18.10
C ALA A 193 8.34 -3.97 19.13
N LEU A 194 7.97 -2.73 18.75
CA LEU A 194 7.17 -1.85 19.61
C LEU A 194 5.77 -2.42 19.86
N LEU A 195 5.06 -2.86 18.82
CA LEU A 195 3.71 -3.43 18.93
C LEU A 195 3.71 -4.72 19.79
N GLU A 196 4.71 -5.58 19.61
CA GLU A 196 4.94 -6.79 20.42
C GLU A 196 5.18 -6.43 21.89
N SER A 197 6.01 -5.40 22.17
CA SER A 197 6.26 -4.93 23.55
C SER A 197 5.02 -4.40 24.26
N LYS A 198 4.02 -3.96 23.49
CA LYS A 198 2.71 -3.49 23.97
C LYS A 198 1.64 -4.57 23.94
N SER A 199 1.99 -5.80 23.56
CA SER A 199 1.05 -6.92 23.44
C SER A 199 -0.15 -6.61 22.54
N VAL A 200 0.07 -5.86 21.46
CA VAL A 200 -0.98 -5.53 20.49
C VAL A 200 -1.51 -6.83 19.85
N PRO A 201 -2.82 -7.10 19.90
CA PRO A 201 -3.38 -8.32 19.35
C PRO A 201 -3.45 -8.26 17.82
N ASN A 202 -3.70 -9.42 17.19
CA ASN A 202 -4.07 -9.53 15.78
C ASN A 202 -3.08 -8.88 14.78
N ILE A 203 -1.82 -8.76 15.16
CA ILE A 203 -0.70 -8.51 14.24
C ILE A 203 -0.07 -9.84 13.83
N ALA A 204 0.55 -9.89 12.66
CA ALA A 204 1.37 -11.04 12.28
C ALA A 204 2.59 -11.16 13.21
N ARG A 205 3.03 -12.39 13.48
CA ARG A 205 4.29 -12.62 14.20
C ARG A 205 5.45 -12.20 13.31
N PHE A 206 6.32 -11.30 13.79
CA PHE A 206 7.50 -10.91 13.07
C PHE A 206 8.58 -12.01 13.15
N GLY A 207 9.20 -12.31 12.00
CA GLY A 207 10.32 -13.24 11.91
C GLY A 207 11.65 -12.49 11.93
N LYS A 208 12.36 -12.53 10.80
CA LYS A 208 13.60 -11.77 10.52
C LYS A 208 13.31 -10.50 9.73
N GLY A 209 14.16 -9.48 9.81
CA GLY A 209 14.18 -8.43 8.80
C GLY A 209 14.95 -7.15 9.13
N ASN A 210 15.68 -6.64 8.14
CA ASN A 210 16.43 -5.39 8.22
C ASN A 210 16.69 -4.76 6.84
N ASP A 211 17.35 -3.61 6.83
CA ASP A 211 17.95 -3.05 5.61
C ASP A 211 19.02 -4.02 5.09
N VAL A 212 18.99 -4.32 3.79
CA VAL A 212 20.00 -5.15 3.12
C VAL A 212 21.27 -4.33 2.96
N ARG A 213 22.40 -4.89 3.38
CA ARG A 213 23.68 -4.18 3.41
C ARG A 213 24.08 -3.69 2.00
N ASP A 214 24.60 -2.48 1.93
CA ASP A 214 25.10 -1.83 0.71
C ASP A 214 24.04 -1.60 -0.39
N HIS A 215 22.75 -1.82 -0.10
CA HIS A 215 21.66 -1.66 -1.06
C HIS A 215 20.92 -0.34 -0.85
N THR A 216 21.57 0.76 -1.21
CA THR A 216 21.01 2.11 -1.14
C THR A 216 21.01 2.77 -2.52
N THR A 217 20.01 3.62 -2.78
CA THR A 217 19.98 4.37 -4.03
C THR A 217 21.06 5.45 -4.04
N LEU A 218 21.51 5.86 -5.22
CA LEU A 218 22.55 6.89 -5.37
C LEU A 218 22.04 8.12 -6.11
N THR A 219 21.01 8.01 -6.95
CA THR A 219 20.56 9.12 -7.81
C THR A 219 20.21 10.38 -7.00
N HIS A 220 19.65 10.22 -5.81
CA HIS A 220 19.32 11.33 -4.91
C HIS A 220 20.55 12.17 -4.49
N THR A 221 21.76 11.59 -4.45
CA THR A 221 23.00 12.31 -4.10
C THR A 221 23.47 13.24 -5.22
N LEU A 222 23.14 12.89 -6.46
CA LEU A 222 23.60 13.59 -7.66
C LEU A 222 22.70 14.77 -8.05
N ARG A 223 21.51 14.89 -7.44
CA ARG A 223 20.49 15.91 -7.80
C ARG A 223 20.96 17.35 -7.64
N ASN A 224 21.95 17.60 -6.78
CA ASN A 224 22.43 18.94 -6.43
C ASN A 224 23.75 19.31 -7.12
N GLU A 225 24.32 18.39 -7.91
CA GLU A 225 25.52 18.64 -8.69
C GLU A 225 25.31 19.78 -9.70
N GLU A 226 26.38 20.49 -10.04
CA GLU A 226 26.29 21.65 -10.96
C GLU A 226 25.80 21.27 -12.35
N TRP A 227 26.14 20.06 -12.81
CA TRP A 227 25.73 19.50 -14.09
C TRP A 227 24.30 18.94 -14.09
N ALA A 228 23.69 18.76 -12.91
CA ALA A 228 22.36 18.16 -12.80
C ALA A 228 21.27 19.15 -13.23
N CYS A 229 20.33 18.67 -14.04
CA CYS A 229 19.12 19.42 -14.34
C CYS A 229 18.26 19.58 -13.09
N TRP A 230 17.45 20.64 -13.04
CA TRP A 230 16.49 20.81 -11.95
C TRP A 230 15.51 19.63 -11.92
N SER A 231 15.34 19.04 -10.73
CA SER A 231 14.49 17.86 -10.51
C SER A 231 13.71 18.01 -9.20
N ARG A 232 12.61 17.26 -9.09
CA ARG A 232 11.85 17.15 -7.84
C ARG A 232 12.74 16.60 -6.71
N VAL A 233 12.36 16.86 -5.47
CA VAL A 233 13.07 16.31 -4.30
C VAL A 233 13.03 14.79 -4.39
N MET A 234 14.21 14.17 -4.33
CA MET A 234 14.37 12.72 -4.38
C MET A 234 14.68 12.20 -2.98
N VAL A 235 14.00 11.14 -2.57
CA VAL A 235 14.17 10.51 -1.27
C VAL A 235 15.17 9.35 -1.38
N PRO A 236 16.16 9.25 -0.48
CA PRO A 236 17.02 8.08 -0.40
C PRO A 236 16.20 6.84 -0.10
N LEU A 237 16.43 5.75 -0.84
CA LEU A 237 15.77 4.47 -0.59
C LEU A 237 16.80 3.41 -0.22
N SER A 238 16.45 2.59 0.77
CA SER A 238 17.23 1.40 1.14
C SER A 238 16.39 0.15 0.89
N GLN A 239 16.99 -0.89 0.32
CA GLN A 239 16.32 -2.18 0.18
C GLN A 239 16.15 -2.79 1.57
N TYR A 240 14.95 -3.24 1.89
CA TYR A 240 14.57 -3.84 3.16
C TYR A 240 13.94 -5.19 2.88
N ARG A 241 14.33 -6.19 3.67
CA ARG A 241 13.75 -7.54 3.61
C ARG A 241 13.27 -7.92 4.97
N MET A 242 12.11 -8.57 5.00
CA MET A 242 11.58 -9.13 6.22
C MET A 242 10.75 -10.38 5.94
N SER A 243 10.52 -11.12 7.01
CA SER A 243 9.61 -12.26 7.06
C SER A 243 8.58 -12.07 8.17
N LEU A 244 7.40 -12.61 7.93
CA LEU A 244 6.36 -12.78 8.93
C LEU A 244 6.11 -14.28 9.05
N ASP A 245 6.17 -14.79 10.27
CA ASP A 245 6.01 -16.22 10.59
C ASP A 245 4.52 -16.61 10.54
N VAL A 246 3.90 -16.32 9.40
CA VAL A 246 2.50 -16.58 9.14
C VAL A 246 2.29 -16.91 7.66
N VAL A 247 1.43 -17.88 7.40
CA VAL A 247 0.85 -18.08 6.07
C VAL A 247 -0.65 -17.89 6.17
N ALA A 248 -1.11 -16.79 5.59
CA ALA A 248 -2.50 -16.39 5.60
C ALA A 248 -2.93 -15.97 4.19
N ARG A 249 -4.24 -15.92 3.96
CA ARG A 249 -4.84 -15.57 2.67
C ARG A 249 -5.39 -14.15 2.71
N HIS A 250 -5.39 -13.45 1.58
CA HIS A 250 -5.95 -12.10 1.50
C HIS A 250 -7.43 -12.06 1.91
N LEU A 251 -7.86 -10.92 2.48
CA LEU A 251 -9.25 -10.67 2.91
C LEU A 251 -10.28 -11.09 1.85
N VAL A 252 -10.06 -10.72 0.58
CA VAL A 252 -10.96 -10.98 -0.56
C VAL A 252 -11.19 -12.47 -0.88
N LEU A 253 -10.46 -13.38 -0.22
CA LEU A 253 -10.62 -14.82 -0.37
C LEU A 253 -11.57 -15.42 0.67
N PHE A 254 -12.18 -14.64 1.57
CA PHE A 254 -13.07 -15.10 2.64
C PHE A 254 -14.08 -16.20 2.20
N LYS A 255 -14.35 -17.13 3.11
CA LYS A 255 -15.24 -18.29 2.95
C LYS A 255 -16.68 -17.98 3.33
N SER A 256 -16.90 -16.93 4.15
CA SER A 256 -18.24 -16.47 4.53
C SER A 256 -18.24 -14.98 4.89
N SER A 257 -19.40 -14.35 4.83
CA SER A 257 -19.55 -12.95 5.26
C SER A 257 -19.25 -12.74 6.75
N LYS A 258 -19.49 -13.76 7.59
CA LYS A 258 -19.11 -13.71 9.00
C LYS A 258 -17.59 -13.66 9.17
N GLU A 259 -16.87 -14.50 8.45
CA GLU A 259 -15.39 -14.52 8.47
C GLU A 259 -14.82 -13.22 7.89
N PHE A 260 -15.40 -12.71 6.80
CA PHE A 260 -15.04 -11.40 6.24
C PHE A 260 -15.12 -10.28 7.26
N VAL A 261 -16.28 -10.12 7.93
CA VAL A 261 -16.50 -9.06 8.91
C VAL A 261 -15.68 -9.31 10.19
N SER A 262 -15.51 -10.57 10.60
CA SER A 262 -14.66 -10.94 11.74
C SER A 262 -13.20 -10.59 11.49
N ALA A 263 -12.68 -10.84 10.29
CA ALA A 263 -11.30 -10.53 9.95
C ALA A 263 -11.03 -9.01 9.94
N ILE A 264 -11.98 -8.20 9.46
CA ILE A 264 -11.87 -6.74 9.59
C ILE A 264 -11.91 -6.32 11.07
N ALA A 265 -12.81 -6.89 11.86
CA ALA A 265 -12.91 -6.58 13.29
C ALA A 265 -11.61 -6.90 14.04
N ASP A 266 -11.01 -8.07 13.79
CA ASP A 266 -9.73 -8.48 14.37
C ASP A 266 -8.60 -7.50 13.95
N ALA A 267 -8.55 -7.10 12.69
CA ALA A 267 -7.57 -6.13 12.20
C ALA A 267 -7.77 -4.73 12.82
N MET A 268 -9.01 -4.30 13.02
CA MET A 268 -9.29 -3.01 13.66
C MET A 268 -9.01 -3.02 15.17
N GLU A 269 -9.07 -4.19 15.81
CA GLU A 269 -8.59 -4.37 17.17
C GLU A 269 -7.07 -4.18 17.24
N ALA A 270 -6.30 -4.74 16.29
CA ALA A 270 -4.86 -4.46 16.18
C ALA A 270 -4.59 -2.95 15.99
N HIS A 271 -5.32 -2.31 15.07
CA HIS A 271 -5.20 -0.87 14.80
C HIS A 271 -5.49 -0.01 16.03
N GLN A 272 -6.56 -0.32 16.76
CA GLN A 272 -6.96 0.37 17.97
C GLN A 272 -5.87 0.30 19.04
N HIS A 273 -5.40 -0.91 19.37
CA HIS A 273 -4.34 -1.10 20.36
C HIS A 273 -3.00 -0.47 19.90
N ALA A 274 -2.67 -0.56 18.61
CA ALA A 274 -1.51 0.13 18.05
C ALA A 274 -1.59 1.65 18.26
N TYR A 275 -2.77 2.25 18.03
CA TYR A 275 -2.94 3.70 18.20
C TYR A 275 -2.96 4.13 19.66
N PHE A 276 -3.77 3.49 20.52
CA PHE A 276 -3.99 3.94 21.89
C PHE A 276 -2.92 3.48 22.88
N ASP A 277 -2.31 2.31 22.67
CA ASP A 277 -1.32 1.74 23.61
C ASP A 277 0.13 1.90 23.13
N ALA A 278 0.33 1.86 21.81
CA ALA A 278 1.66 2.00 21.19
C ALA A 278 1.89 3.37 20.54
N TYR A 279 0.86 4.23 20.43
CA TYR A 279 0.93 5.52 19.75
C TYR A 279 1.41 5.43 18.29
N VAL A 280 1.00 4.37 17.59
CA VAL A 280 1.33 4.11 16.19
C VAL A 280 0.09 4.31 15.32
N LEU A 281 0.18 5.18 14.31
CA LEU A 281 -0.85 5.33 13.28
C LEU A 281 -0.46 4.53 12.03
N HIS A 282 -1.36 3.70 11.50
CA HIS A 282 -1.03 2.75 10.42
C HIS A 282 -0.93 3.41 9.04
N ARG A 283 -1.85 4.32 8.69
CA ARG A 283 -1.85 5.11 7.44
C ARG A 283 -2.04 4.35 6.12
N ASP A 284 -2.32 3.05 6.16
CA ASP A 284 -2.57 2.23 4.96
C ASP A 284 -3.50 1.05 5.23
N ILE A 285 -4.62 1.32 5.91
CA ILE A 285 -5.68 0.32 6.05
C ILE A 285 -6.27 0.01 4.68
N SER A 286 -6.07 -1.22 4.20
CA SER A 286 -6.50 -1.66 2.88
C SER A 286 -6.91 -3.13 2.88
N ALA A 287 -7.70 -3.54 1.88
CA ALA A 287 -8.07 -4.95 1.73
C ALA A 287 -6.86 -5.88 1.47
N GLY A 288 -5.74 -5.32 1.00
CA GLY A 288 -4.48 -6.06 0.78
C GLY A 288 -3.68 -6.28 2.07
N ASN A 289 -3.87 -5.41 3.07
CA ASN A 289 -3.13 -5.40 4.33
C ASN A 289 -3.88 -6.11 5.47
N ILE A 290 -5.04 -6.70 5.17
CA ILE A 290 -5.80 -7.55 6.08
C ILE A 290 -5.73 -9.00 5.56
N LEU A 291 -5.16 -9.88 6.38
CA LEU A 291 -5.04 -11.31 6.08
C LEU A 291 -6.00 -12.14 6.94
N ILE A 292 -6.35 -13.32 6.44
CA ILE A 292 -7.16 -14.31 7.15
C ILE A 292 -6.31 -15.58 7.32
N THR A 293 -6.09 -15.98 8.56
CA THR A 293 -5.41 -17.23 8.93
C THR A 293 -6.22 -18.46 8.49
N CYS A 294 -5.66 -19.66 8.64
CA CYS A 294 -6.39 -20.89 8.28
C CYS A 294 -7.55 -21.17 9.25
N GLU A 295 -7.47 -20.66 10.47
CA GLU A 295 -8.46 -20.67 11.54
C GLU A 295 -9.57 -19.62 11.34
N GLY A 296 -9.43 -18.72 10.36
CA GLY A 296 -10.41 -17.66 10.08
C GLY A 296 -10.20 -16.36 10.88
N LYS A 297 -9.11 -16.27 11.66
CA LYS A 297 -8.71 -15.06 12.40
C LYS A 297 -8.11 -14.01 11.45
N GLY A 298 -8.49 -12.75 11.62
CA GLY A 298 -7.92 -11.61 10.90
C GLY A 298 -6.59 -11.14 11.46
N LEU A 299 -5.70 -10.68 10.58
CA LEU A 299 -4.42 -10.08 10.94
C LEU A 299 -4.19 -8.78 10.17
N LEU A 300 -3.69 -7.75 10.85
CA LEU A 300 -3.24 -6.50 10.23
C LEU A 300 -1.72 -6.55 9.99
N ILE A 301 -1.32 -6.26 8.74
CA ILE A 301 0.08 -6.28 8.27
C ILE A 301 0.44 -4.97 7.55
N ASP A 302 1.69 -4.86 7.10
CA ASP A 302 2.22 -3.74 6.31
C ASP A 302 2.29 -2.42 7.09
N TRP A 303 3.15 -2.40 8.11
CA TRP A 303 3.34 -1.26 9.00
C TRP A 303 4.41 -0.27 8.49
N ASP A 304 4.86 -0.38 7.25
CA ASP A 304 5.98 0.41 6.74
C ASP A 304 5.65 1.87 6.38
N LEU A 305 4.38 2.21 6.26
CA LEU A 305 3.88 3.58 6.15
C LEU A 305 3.47 4.17 7.51
N SER A 306 3.53 3.36 8.57
CA SER A 306 3.12 3.78 9.89
C SER A 306 4.05 4.85 10.48
N ILE A 307 3.51 5.64 11.40
CA ILE A 307 4.29 6.65 12.13
C ILE A 307 4.07 6.52 13.62
N LYS A 308 5.13 6.77 14.39
CA LYS A 308 5.04 6.98 15.84
C LYS A 308 4.51 8.40 16.09
N LEU A 309 3.44 8.53 16.85
CA LEU A 309 2.84 9.81 17.22
C LEU A 309 3.55 10.45 18.42
N ILE A 310 4.19 9.62 19.25
CA ILE A 310 4.98 10.03 20.40
C ILE A 310 6.38 9.46 20.24
N ASP A 311 7.39 10.30 20.46
CA ASP A 311 8.77 9.85 20.54
C ASP A 311 8.98 9.08 21.86
N PRO A 312 9.32 7.78 21.82
CA PRO A 312 9.51 6.98 23.03
C PRO A 312 10.61 7.49 23.95
N LYS A 313 11.63 8.19 23.41
CA LYS A 313 12.77 8.69 24.18
C LYS A 313 12.43 9.98 24.92
N THR A 314 11.60 10.83 24.32
CA THR A 314 11.30 12.16 24.87
C THR A 314 9.89 12.29 25.45
N GLY A 315 9.01 11.33 25.16
CA GLY A 315 7.58 11.36 25.52
C GLY A 315 6.80 12.48 24.82
N LYS A 316 7.39 13.18 23.85
CA LYS A 316 6.78 14.32 23.16
C LYS A 316 6.09 13.87 21.87
N LYS A 317 5.01 14.57 21.52
CA LYS A 317 4.35 14.39 20.21
C LYS A 317 5.33 14.70 19.09
N VAL A 318 5.42 13.81 18.11
CA VAL A 318 6.23 14.01 16.90
C VAL A 318 5.60 15.16 16.09
N SER A 319 6.40 16.16 15.74
CA SER A 319 5.94 17.36 15.02
C SER A 319 5.32 17.00 13.67
N SER A 320 4.22 17.68 13.31
CA SER A 320 3.58 17.58 11.99
C SER A 320 4.55 17.85 10.83
N ALA A 321 5.50 18.77 11.00
CA ALA A 321 6.53 19.11 10.00
C ALA A 321 7.47 17.96 9.61
N ARG A 322 7.48 16.85 10.37
CA ARG A 322 8.27 15.64 10.06
C ARG A 322 7.41 14.51 9.49
N ARG A 323 6.10 14.73 9.31
CA ARG A 323 5.21 13.69 8.77
C ARG A 323 5.38 13.65 7.25
N PRO A 324 5.64 12.48 6.65
CA PRO A 324 5.70 12.33 5.20
C PRO A 324 4.37 12.74 4.55
N ASP A 325 4.45 13.15 3.29
CA ASP A 325 3.31 13.45 2.41
C ASP A 325 2.22 12.37 2.43
N ARG A 326 1.05 12.71 1.89
CA ARG A 326 -0.11 11.81 1.74
C ARG A 326 0.30 10.42 1.25
N THR A 327 0.10 9.41 2.09
CA THR A 327 0.40 8.00 1.79
C THR A 327 -0.83 7.12 2.01
N GLY A 328 -0.84 5.97 1.33
CA GLY A 328 -1.86 4.94 1.49
C GLY A 328 -2.43 4.46 0.16
N THR A 329 -3.26 3.43 0.22
CA THR A 329 -3.95 2.85 -0.93
C THR A 329 -5.10 3.75 -1.37
N TRP A 330 -4.98 4.37 -2.56
CA TRP A 330 -5.96 5.33 -3.13
C TRP A 330 -7.42 4.94 -2.92
N GLN A 331 -7.74 3.69 -3.20
CA GLN A 331 -9.09 3.13 -3.13
C GLN A 331 -9.71 3.22 -1.74
N PHE A 332 -8.91 3.10 -0.69
CA PHE A 332 -9.37 3.08 0.70
C PHE A 332 -9.03 4.36 1.45
N MET A 333 -8.22 5.25 0.87
CA MET A 333 -7.91 6.56 1.46
C MET A 333 -9.17 7.38 1.71
N SER A 334 -9.21 8.12 2.82
CA SER A 334 -10.37 8.95 3.18
C SER A 334 -10.64 10.06 2.16
N ALA A 335 -11.90 10.50 2.06
CA ALA A 335 -12.24 11.60 1.17
C ALA A 335 -11.50 12.89 1.55
N ALA A 336 -11.27 13.14 2.84
CA ALA A 336 -10.52 14.30 3.31
C ALA A 336 -9.06 14.30 2.82
N LEU A 337 -8.37 13.15 2.85
CA LEU A 337 -6.99 13.03 2.35
C LEU A 337 -6.91 13.11 0.83
N LEU A 338 -7.88 12.56 0.11
CA LEU A 338 -7.89 12.62 -1.36
C LEU A 338 -8.14 14.02 -1.90
N ARG A 339 -8.90 14.85 -1.17
CA ARG A 339 -9.28 16.22 -1.58
C ARG A 339 -8.24 17.26 -1.20
N ASN A 340 -7.43 17.02 -0.17
CA ASN A 340 -6.42 17.95 0.32
C ASN A 340 -5.05 17.27 0.42
N ASN A 341 -4.14 17.64 -0.49
CA ASN A 341 -2.78 17.10 -0.54
C ASN A 341 -1.93 17.46 0.68
N ASP A 342 -2.28 18.53 1.40
CA ASP A 342 -1.57 19.02 2.59
C ASP A 342 -2.15 18.44 3.90
N LYS A 343 -3.26 17.69 3.84
CA LYS A 343 -3.84 17.07 5.03
C LYS A 343 -2.96 15.91 5.51
N TYR A 344 -2.64 15.91 6.80
CA TYR A 344 -2.03 14.76 7.46
C TYR A 344 -3.07 13.68 7.78
N ASN A 345 -2.64 12.42 7.67
CA ASN A 345 -3.43 11.29 8.13
C ASN A 345 -3.65 11.37 9.65
N GLU A 346 -4.88 11.13 10.07
CA GLU A 346 -5.32 11.08 11.48
C GLU A 346 -6.05 9.75 11.77
N LEU A 347 -6.46 9.55 13.03
CA LEU A 347 -7.14 8.33 13.45
C LEU A 347 -8.42 8.08 12.63
N GLU A 348 -9.19 9.13 12.42
CA GLU A 348 -10.45 9.14 11.71
C GLU A 348 -10.27 8.76 10.24
N ASP A 349 -9.10 9.05 9.66
CA ASP A 349 -8.78 8.66 8.29
C ASP A 349 -8.56 7.15 8.18
N ASP A 350 -7.79 6.54 9.08
CA ASP A 350 -7.62 5.08 9.12
C ASP A 350 -8.96 4.36 9.41
N ARG A 351 -9.78 4.94 10.30
CA ARG A 351 -11.12 4.42 10.61
C ARG A 351 -12.06 4.53 9.40
N GLU A 352 -12.02 5.63 8.65
CA GLU A 352 -12.79 5.76 7.41
C GLU A 352 -12.30 4.77 6.34
N SER A 353 -10.99 4.53 6.26
CA SER A 353 -10.44 3.49 5.38
C SER A 353 -11.01 2.10 5.70
N CYS A 354 -11.27 1.78 6.96
CA CYS A 354 -11.98 0.55 7.34
C CYS A 354 -13.39 0.47 6.74
N LEU A 355 -14.18 1.55 6.79
CA LEU A 355 -15.50 1.60 6.16
C LEU A 355 -15.39 1.39 4.63
N HIS A 356 -14.40 2.02 4.00
CA HIS A 356 -14.16 1.84 2.57
C HIS A 356 -13.79 0.40 2.23
N VAL A 357 -12.94 -0.26 3.03
CA VAL A 357 -12.59 -1.68 2.86
C VAL A 357 -13.82 -2.57 3.02
N LEU A 358 -14.65 -2.34 4.04
CA LEU A 358 -15.89 -3.09 4.27
C LEU A 358 -16.84 -2.95 3.08
N THR A 359 -17.13 -1.72 2.67
CA THR A 359 -18.12 -1.40 1.64
C THR A 359 -17.67 -1.89 0.26
N TRP A 360 -16.44 -1.58 -0.12
CA TRP A 360 -15.88 -2.00 -1.41
C TRP A 360 -15.80 -3.53 -1.52
N THR A 361 -15.39 -4.23 -0.46
CA THR A 361 -15.29 -5.69 -0.47
C THR A 361 -16.68 -6.33 -0.50
N ALA A 362 -17.67 -5.77 0.22
CA ALA A 362 -19.06 -6.22 0.17
C ALA A 362 -19.65 -6.06 -1.23
N LEU A 363 -19.48 -4.89 -1.87
CA LEU A 363 -19.96 -4.62 -3.22
C LEU A 363 -19.30 -5.52 -4.29
N ARG A 364 -18.03 -5.88 -4.11
CA ARG A 364 -17.32 -6.69 -5.13
C ARG A 364 -17.49 -8.20 -4.98
N PHE A 365 -17.70 -8.69 -3.76
CA PHE A 365 -17.55 -10.12 -3.46
C PHE A 365 -18.73 -10.74 -2.74
N THR A 366 -19.82 -10.00 -2.55
CA THR A 366 -21.06 -10.51 -1.96
C THR A 366 -22.26 -10.13 -2.82
N GLN A 367 -23.32 -10.95 -2.79
CA GLN A 367 -24.56 -10.63 -3.47
C GLN A 367 -25.31 -9.47 -2.80
N HIS A 368 -25.83 -8.58 -3.62
CA HIS A 368 -26.66 -7.44 -3.27
C HIS A 368 -27.75 -7.21 -4.33
N THR A 369 -28.68 -6.29 -4.05
CA THR A 369 -29.84 -5.98 -4.91
C THR A 369 -29.52 -5.27 -6.22
N CYS A 370 -28.36 -4.61 -6.34
CA CYS A 370 -28.02 -3.82 -7.52
C CYS A 370 -27.73 -4.67 -8.77
N SER A 371 -28.10 -4.13 -9.93
CA SER A 371 -27.71 -4.69 -11.23
C SER A 371 -26.19 -4.56 -11.44
N GLU A 372 -25.61 -5.34 -12.36
CA GLU A 372 -24.17 -5.23 -12.69
C GLU A 372 -23.78 -3.80 -13.13
N GLY A 373 -24.67 -3.09 -13.85
CA GLY A 373 -24.47 -1.72 -14.31
C GLY A 373 -24.38 -0.71 -13.16
N ASP A 374 -25.31 -0.82 -12.21
CA ASP A 374 -25.34 0.06 -11.02
C ASP A 374 -24.16 -0.22 -10.09
N SER A 375 -23.77 -1.49 -9.96
CA SER A 375 -22.63 -1.91 -9.13
C SER A 375 -21.31 -1.31 -9.63
N SER A 376 -21.13 -1.26 -10.95
CA SER A 376 -19.98 -0.58 -11.58
C SER A 376 -19.96 0.92 -11.26
N MET A 377 -21.14 1.58 -11.22
CA MET A 377 -21.25 2.99 -10.86
C MET A 377 -20.81 3.24 -9.41
N PHE A 378 -21.27 2.44 -8.45
CA PHE A 378 -20.86 2.59 -7.05
C PHE A 378 -19.38 2.27 -6.83
N LEU A 379 -18.82 1.33 -7.58
CA LEU A 379 -17.40 1.00 -7.47
C LEU A 379 -16.48 2.13 -7.96
N ARG A 380 -16.96 3.01 -8.86
CA ARG A 380 -16.21 4.22 -9.28
C ARG A 380 -15.97 5.20 -8.15
N VAL A 381 -16.79 5.21 -7.10
CA VAL A 381 -16.59 6.04 -5.90
C VAL A 381 -15.21 5.81 -5.30
N PHE A 382 -14.73 4.56 -5.31
CA PHE A 382 -13.44 4.21 -4.73
C PHE A 382 -12.26 4.49 -5.65
N ASP A 383 -12.49 4.52 -6.97
CA ASP A 383 -11.43 4.68 -7.98
C ASP A 383 -11.37 6.11 -8.57
N GLU A 384 -12.12 7.07 -8.01
CA GLU A 384 -12.14 8.46 -8.49
C GLU A 384 -10.77 9.13 -8.37
N GLU A 385 -10.27 9.66 -9.49
CA GLU A 385 -8.99 10.36 -9.59
C GLU A 385 -9.07 11.42 -10.68
N TYR A 386 -8.55 12.61 -10.40
CA TYR A 386 -8.36 13.70 -11.35
C TYR A 386 -7.10 14.50 -10.96
N GLU A 387 -6.55 15.27 -11.89
CA GLU A 387 -5.34 16.08 -11.65
C GLU A 387 -5.64 17.56 -11.89
N ASP A 388 -5.21 18.40 -10.95
CA ASP A 388 -5.27 19.86 -11.06
C ASP A 388 -3.87 20.49 -10.85
N GLN A 389 -3.81 21.83 -10.73
CA GLN A 389 -2.54 22.55 -10.54
C GLN A 389 -1.82 22.20 -9.23
N GLU A 390 -2.54 21.67 -8.24
CA GLU A 390 -2.01 21.27 -6.93
C GLU A 390 -1.66 19.76 -6.90
N GLY A 391 -1.94 19.04 -7.99
CA GLY A 391 -1.58 17.64 -8.20
C GLY A 391 -2.79 16.71 -8.30
N VAL A 392 -2.55 15.42 -8.09
CA VAL A 392 -3.58 14.38 -8.21
C VAL A 392 -4.51 14.41 -6.98
N LYS A 393 -5.82 14.51 -7.21
CA LYS A 393 -6.89 14.58 -6.22
C LYS A 393 -8.02 13.59 -6.53
N GLY A 394 -8.94 13.44 -5.59
CA GLY A 394 -10.15 12.63 -5.73
C GLY A 394 -11.02 12.73 -4.48
N GLY A 395 -11.93 11.78 -4.30
CA GLY A 395 -12.72 11.64 -3.07
C GLY A 395 -13.94 12.54 -2.99
N ASP A 396 -14.29 13.28 -4.03
CA ASP A 396 -15.54 14.05 -4.08
C ASP A 396 -16.75 13.11 -4.15
N LEU A 397 -16.64 11.99 -4.86
CA LEU A 397 -17.64 10.93 -4.85
C LEU A 397 -17.74 10.26 -3.47
N LYS A 398 -16.61 9.99 -2.80
CA LYS A 398 -16.62 9.42 -1.44
C LYS A 398 -17.29 10.37 -0.45
N ARG A 399 -16.95 11.65 -0.52
CA ARG A 399 -17.59 12.70 0.27
C ARG A 399 -19.09 12.76 0.01
N GLY A 400 -19.49 12.76 -1.27
CA GLY A 400 -20.89 12.77 -1.69
C GLY A 400 -21.65 11.57 -1.14
N PHE A 401 -21.11 10.36 -1.34
CA PHE A 401 -21.63 9.10 -0.82
C PHE A 401 -21.87 9.17 0.70
N LEU A 402 -20.86 9.57 1.48
CA LEU A 402 -20.98 9.63 2.94
C LEU A 402 -21.99 10.70 3.37
N ALA A 403 -21.98 11.88 2.75
CA ALA A 403 -22.92 12.95 3.08
C ALA A 403 -24.39 12.55 2.79
N THR A 404 -24.66 11.84 1.70
CA THR A 404 -26.03 11.47 1.27
C THR A 404 -26.50 10.09 1.75
N ARG A 405 -25.57 9.28 2.29
CA ARG A 405 -25.73 7.84 2.56
C ARG A 405 -26.22 7.05 1.35
N GLU A 406 -25.74 7.40 0.15
CA GLU A 406 -26.30 6.85 -1.08
C GLU A 406 -26.20 5.32 -1.17
N ILE A 407 -25.03 4.74 -0.91
CA ILE A 407 -24.81 3.29 -1.05
C ILE A 407 -25.74 2.47 -0.13
N PRO A 408 -25.79 2.66 1.21
CA PRO A 408 -26.68 1.87 2.06
C PRO A 408 -28.17 2.15 1.81
N ARG A 409 -28.53 3.27 1.17
CA ARG A 409 -29.92 3.57 0.78
C ARG A 409 -30.34 2.81 -0.48
N VAL A 410 -29.45 2.66 -1.45
CA VAL A 410 -29.76 2.07 -2.77
C VAL A 410 -29.38 0.59 -2.84
N VAL A 411 -28.22 0.23 -2.29
CA VAL A 411 -27.69 -1.13 -2.29
C VAL A 411 -28.12 -1.83 -1.01
N LYS A 412 -28.81 -2.97 -1.17
CA LYS A 412 -29.22 -3.81 -0.04
C LYS A 412 -28.60 -5.19 -0.10
N PHE A 413 -28.14 -5.66 1.05
CA PHE A 413 -27.60 -7.00 1.24
C PHE A 413 -28.64 -7.92 1.90
N ASP A 414 -29.82 -8.08 1.28
CA ASP A 414 -31.00 -8.77 1.87
C ASP A 414 -30.71 -10.16 2.46
N ARG A 415 -29.78 -10.91 1.86
CA ARG A 415 -29.36 -12.23 2.34
C ARG A 415 -28.40 -12.19 3.54
N ARG A 416 -28.02 -10.99 3.99
CA ARG A 416 -26.99 -10.68 5.01
C ARG A 416 -27.38 -9.40 5.78
N PRO A 417 -28.53 -9.37 6.47
CA PRO A 417 -29.06 -8.15 7.09
C PRO A 417 -28.11 -7.50 8.10
N GLN A 418 -27.24 -8.26 8.76
CA GLN A 418 -26.24 -7.76 9.71
C GLN A 418 -25.08 -7.04 9.00
N LEU A 419 -24.72 -7.48 7.79
CA LEU A 419 -23.77 -6.75 6.95
C LEU A 419 -24.38 -5.44 6.45
N ASP A 420 -25.66 -5.48 6.03
CA ASP A 420 -26.41 -4.28 5.62
C ASP A 420 -26.47 -3.25 6.76
N ALA A 421 -26.93 -3.69 7.94
CA ALA A 421 -27.04 -2.86 9.13
C ALA A 421 -25.69 -2.29 9.59
N LEU A 422 -24.61 -3.09 9.52
CA LEU A 422 -23.26 -2.62 9.85
C LEU A 422 -22.79 -1.53 8.88
N ILE A 423 -22.99 -1.71 7.57
CA ILE A 423 -22.61 -0.69 6.58
C ILE A 423 -23.43 0.58 6.77
N GLU A 424 -24.74 0.46 7.01
CA GLU A 424 -25.63 1.58 7.27
C GLU A 424 -25.23 2.35 8.53
N GLU A 425 -25.02 1.65 9.64
CA GLU A 425 -24.63 2.24 10.93
C GLU A 425 -23.28 2.96 10.82
N LEU A 426 -22.26 2.32 10.23
CA LEU A 426 -20.97 2.96 10.05
C LEU A 426 -21.06 4.17 9.12
N THR A 427 -21.78 4.05 7.99
CA THR A 427 -21.96 5.16 7.05
C THR A 427 -22.65 6.35 7.73
N GLU A 428 -23.68 6.09 8.54
CA GLU A 428 -24.40 7.12 9.31
C GLU A 428 -23.48 7.89 10.27
N THR A 429 -22.60 7.16 10.97
CA THR A 429 -21.62 7.78 11.87
C THR A 429 -20.56 8.57 11.10
N PHE A 430 -19.95 8.00 10.07
CA PHE A 430 -18.91 8.68 9.28
C PHE A 430 -19.43 9.88 8.48
N ALA A 431 -20.72 9.92 8.16
CA ALA A 431 -21.33 11.05 7.45
C ALA A 431 -21.13 12.39 8.17
N VAL A 432 -21.02 12.38 9.51
CA VAL A 432 -20.77 13.59 10.33
C VAL A 432 -19.50 14.35 9.90
N ARG A 433 -18.50 13.65 9.33
CA ARG A 433 -17.25 14.26 8.84
C ARG A 433 -17.47 15.21 7.65
N TYR A 434 -18.57 15.05 6.92
CA TYR A 434 -18.83 15.74 5.66
C TYR A 434 -20.16 16.50 5.63
N GLU A 435 -20.95 16.40 6.70
CA GLU A 435 -22.16 17.17 6.93
C GLU A 435 -21.86 18.62 7.31
N LYS A 436 -22.87 19.48 7.16
CA LYS A 436 -22.81 20.81 7.73
C LYS A 436 -23.02 20.72 9.24
N PRO A 437 -22.22 21.45 10.05
CA PRO A 437 -22.46 21.55 11.47
C PRO A 437 -23.87 22.07 11.80
N PRO A 438 -24.45 21.70 12.95
CA PRO A 438 -25.69 22.28 13.44
C PRO A 438 -25.60 23.81 13.55
N SER A 439 -26.71 24.51 13.30
CA SER A 439 -26.78 25.96 13.51
C SER A 439 -26.64 26.32 14.99
N ASN A 440 -26.29 27.58 15.27
CA ASN A 440 -26.21 28.09 16.65
C ASN A 440 -27.52 27.89 17.42
N ASP A 441 -28.67 27.99 16.77
CA ASP A 441 -29.97 27.75 17.40
C ASP A 441 -30.14 26.29 17.85
N HIS A 442 -29.66 25.33 17.05
CA HIS A 442 -29.66 23.92 17.43
C HIS A 442 -28.72 23.65 18.62
N VAL A 443 -27.55 24.30 18.65
CA VAL A 443 -26.59 24.19 19.76
C VAL A 443 -27.18 24.77 21.04
N GLN A 444 -27.75 25.97 20.99
CA GLN A 444 -28.43 26.59 22.14
C GLN A 444 -29.63 25.76 22.61
N GLY A 445 -30.38 25.16 21.66
CA GLY A 445 -31.47 24.24 21.98
C GLY A 445 -31.00 23.03 22.79
N LEU A 446 -29.84 22.47 22.44
CA LEU A 446 -29.21 21.38 23.19
C LEU A 446 -28.75 21.84 24.58
N GLU A 447 -28.06 22.98 24.67
CA GLU A 447 -27.59 23.53 25.95
C GLU A 447 -28.76 23.78 26.91
N ARG A 448 -29.88 24.32 26.41
CA ARG A 448 -31.11 24.48 27.20
C ARG A 448 -31.72 23.14 27.61
N ALA A 449 -31.74 22.16 26.74
CA ALA A 449 -32.24 20.82 27.08
C ALA A 449 -31.38 20.17 28.17
N GLN A 450 -30.05 20.33 28.11
CA GLN A 450 -29.11 19.85 29.13
C GLN A 450 -29.30 20.58 30.46
N ALA A 451 -29.39 21.91 30.43
CA ALA A 451 -29.61 22.73 31.62
C ALA A 451 -30.93 22.38 32.34
N ASN A 452 -31.95 21.95 31.59
CA ASN A 452 -33.25 21.56 32.12
C ASN A 452 -33.35 20.05 32.44
N ASN A 453 -32.26 19.29 32.38
CA ASN A 453 -32.24 17.83 32.61
C ASN A 453 -33.29 17.07 31.78
N VAL A 454 -33.46 17.46 30.52
CA VAL A 454 -34.36 16.77 29.59
C VAL A 454 -33.89 15.31 29.42
N ASP A 455 -34.85 14.39 29.34
CA ASP A 455 -34.54 12.97 29.22
C ASP A 455 -33.65 12.67 27.99
N PRO A 456 -32.62 11.81 28.13
CA PRO A 456 -31.72 11.46 27.02
C PRO A 456 -32.42 10.88 25.78
N SER A 457 -33.57 10.22 25.92
CA SER A 457 -34.36 9.73 24.78
C SER A 457 -34.94 10.86 23.94
N ILE A 458 -35.28 11.99 24.57
CA ILE A 458 -35.77 13.19 23.91
C ILE A 458 -34.59 14.00 23.34
N MET A 459 -33.46 14.05 24.04
CA MET A 459 -32.24 14.69 23.51
C MET A 459 -31.78 14.08 22.18
N ARG A 460 -31.99 12.78 21.97
CA ARG A 460 -31.71 12.09 20.69
C ARG A 460 -32.52 12.62 19.49
N LEU A 461 -33.56 13.42 19.72
CA LEU A 461 -34.29 14.08 18.64
C LEU A 461 -33.64 15.40 18.21
N LEU A 462 -32.69 15.92 18.99
CA LEU A 462 -32.02 17.19 18.69
C LEU A 462 -30.87 16.97 17.68
N PRO A 463 -30.83 17.73 16.56
CA PRO A 463 -29.77 17.60 15.57
C PRO A 463 -28.37 17.80 16.14
N ALA A 464 -28.20 18.77 17.04
CA ALA A 464 -26.92 19.04 17.68
C ALA A 464 -26.43 17.89 18.56
N PHE A 465 -27.35 17.20 19.24
CA PHE A 465 -27.00 16.03 20.07
C PHE A 465 -26.49 14.88 19.21
N ASN A 466 -27.22 14.53 18.14
CA ASN A 466 -26.82 13.43 17.25
C ASN A 466 -25.53 13.74 16.47
N TYR A 467 -25.31 15.00 16.12
CA TYR A 467 -24.06 15.44 15.51
C TYR A 467 -22.88 15.26 16.49
N GLN A 468 -23.00 15.77 17.72
CA GLN A 468 -21.96 15.65 18.72
C GLN A 468 -21.70 14.19 19.10
N LYS A 469 -22.76 13.40 19.32
CA LYS A 469 -22.63 11.97 19.63
C LYS A 469 -21.84 11.21 18.56
N ARG A 470 -22.11 11.46 17.27
CA ARG A 470 -21.37 10.79 16.18
C ARG A 470 -19.90 11.22 16.13
N LEU A 471 -19.58 12.47 16.47
CA LEU A 471 -18.19 12.90 16.63
C LEU A 471 -17.52 12.20 17.82
N ASP A 472 -18.22 12.10 18.95
CA ASP A 472 -17.72 11.42 20.15
C ASP A 472 -17.50 9.93 19.87
N ASP A 473 -18.41 9.27 19.16
CA ASP A 473 -18.29 7.89 18.70
C ASP A 473 -17.04 7.71 17.81
N LEU A 474 -16.81 8.61 16.84
CA LEU A 474 -15.61 8.58 15.99
C LEU A 474 -14.30 8.83 16.76
N ALA A 475 -14.34 9.51 17.90
CA ALA A 475 -13.19 9.74 18.76
C ALA A 475 -13.00 8.64 19.81
N ALA A 476 -14.07 7.92 20.17
CA ALA A 476 -14.05 6.94 21.23
C ALA A 476 -13.12 5.75 20.90
N PRO A 477 -12.27 5.29 21.84
CA PRO A 477 -11.28 4.26 21.56
C PRO A 477 -11.85 2.96 21.00
N ASN A 478 -12.92 2.44 21.61
CA ASN A 478 -13.44 1.11 21.30
C ASN A 478 -14.60 1.11 20.30
N TRP A 479 -15.14 2.28 19.94
CA TRP A 479 -16.41 2.39 19.20
C TRP A 479 -16.43 1.56 17.92
N LEU A 480 -15.36 1.63 17.11
CA LEU A 480 -15.31 0.94 15.83
C LEU A 480 -15.36 -0.57 16.05
N VAL A 481 -14.46 -1.12 16.88
CA VAL A 481 -14.40 -2.55 17.17
C VAL A 481 -15.69 -3.04 17.84
N ASP A 482 -16.22 -2.30 18.82
CA ASP A 482 -17.47 -2.64 19.51
C ASP A 482 -18.65 -2.68 18.54
N THR A 483 -18.70 -1.77 17.57
CA THR A 483 -19.74 -1.75 16.52
C THR A 483 -19.66 -2.99 15.63
N PHE A 484 -18.45 -3.40 15.21
CA PHE A 484 -18.25 -4.65 14.49
C PHE A 484 -18.64 -5.87 15.32
N ARG A 485 -18.15 -5.98 16.56
CA ARG A 485 -18.39 -7.14 17.45
C ARG A 485 -19.86 -7.28 17.83
N ARG A 486 -20.56 -6.17 18.08
CA ARG A 486 -22.00 -6.16 18.34
C ARG A 486 -22.79 -6.70 17.14
N ASN A 487 -22.49 -6.24 15.93
CA ASN A 487 -23.15 -6.73 14.71
C ASN A 487 -22.79 -8.21 14.41
N LEU A 488 -21.58 -8.65 14.75
CA LEU A 488 -21.18 -10.07 14.64
C LEU A 488 -21.88 -10.99 15.64
N ASN A 489 -22.24 -10.48 16.82
CA ASN A 489 -22.96 -11.21 17.86
C ASN A 489 -24.48 -11.27 17.63
N ALA A 490 -25.02 -10.47 16.71
CA ALA A 490 -26.42 -10.54 16.33
C ALA A 490 -26.78 -11.88 15.67
N ASP A 491 -27.98 -12.39 15.96
CA ASP A 491 -28.48 -13.65 15.42
C ASP A 491 -28.59 -13.58 13.88
N PHE A 492 -28.24 -14.69 13.20
CA PHE A 492 -28.32 -14.94 11.75
C PHE A 492 -27.15 -14.44 10.87
N TRP A 493 -26.01 -15.14 10.89
CA TRP A 493 -25.03 -15.07 9.80
C TRP A 493 -25.12 -16.32 8.90
N PRO A 494 -25.21 -16.20 7.56
CA PRO A 494 -25.29 -17.36 6.67
C PRO A 494 -24.10 -18.31 6.84
N LYS A 495 -24.34 -19.55 7.27
CA LYS A 495 -23.28 -20.48 7.70
C LYS A 495 -22.37 -21.00 6.58
N LYS A 496 -22.76 -20.96 5.30
CA LYS A 496 -22.08 -21.77 4.24
C LYS A 496 -22.12 -21.27 2.79
N ARG A 497 -22.53 -20.04 2.48
CA ARG A 497 -22.38 -19.56 1.08
C ARG A 497 -21.05 -18.85 0.90
N ALA A 498 -20.11 -19.59 0.31
CA ALA A 498 -18.86 -19.06 -0.21
C ALA A 498 -19.11 -17.84 -1.09
N ARG A 499 -18.09 -16.99 -1.20
CA ARG A 499 -17.97 -15.93 -2.20
C ARG A 499 -18.67 -16.32 -3.51
N GLU A 500 -19.79 -15.68 -3.81
CA GLU A 500 -20.42 -15.78 -5.12
C GLU A 500 -19.78 -14.67 -5.95
N GLN A 501 -18.76 -15.02 -6.74
CA GLN A 501 -18.04 -14.06 -7.58
C GLN A 501 -19.03 -13.42 -8.54
N ASP A 502 -19.30 -12.13 -8.37
CA ASP A 502 -19.79 -11.36 -9.50
C ASP A 502 -18.69 -11.36 -10.58
N LYS A 503 -19.08 -11.52 -11.85
CA LYS A 503 -18.21 -11.87 -12.99
C LYS A 503 -17.17 -10.79 -13.38
N LEU A 504 -16.93 -9.81 -12.51
CA LEU A 504 -15.92 -8.79 -12.69
C LEU A 504 -14.54 -9.37 -12.34
N VAL A 505 -13.65 -9.38 -13.34
CA VAL A 505 -12.29 -9.92 -13.27
C VAL A 505 -11.62 -9.62 -11.93
N VAL A 506 -11.24 -10.68 -11.21
CA VAL A 506 -10.52 -10.60 -9.94
C VAL A 506 -9.17 -9.93 -10.18
N ARG A 507 -9.03 -8.68 -9.74
CA ARG A 507 -7.73 -8.04 -9.53
C ARG A 507 -7.55 -7.88 -8.04
N ILE A 508 -6.50 -8.49 -7.49
CA ILE A 508 -6.14 -8.39 -6.08
C ILE A 508 -5.79 -6.91 -5.81
N PRO A 509 -6.54 -6.19 -4.95
CA PRO A 509 -6.21 -4.82 -4.58
C PRO A 509 -4.90 -4.82 -3.79
N GLY A 510 -3.98 -3.92 -4.14
CA GLY A 510 -2.60 -3.90 -3.61
C GLY A 510 -1.53 -4.01 -4.70
N THR A 511 -1.86 -4.57 -5.88
CA THR A 511 -1.12 -4.22 -7.09
C THR A 511 -1.57 -2.82 -7.51
N LYS A 512 -0.74 -1.80 -7.29
CA LYS A 512 -1.01 -0.42 -7.69
C LYS A 512 -1.67 -0.39 -9.08
N SER A 513 -2.92 0.06 -9.12
CA SER A 513 -3.60 0.40 -10.38
C SER A 513 -2.85 1.56 -10.99
N GLN A 514 -2.36 1.40 -12.23
CA GLN A 514 -2.49 2.45 -13.25
C GLN A 514 -2.77 1.78 -14.60
N ARG A 515 -3.76 2.35 -15.29
CA ARG A 515 -4.46 1.77 -16.45
C ARG A 515 -3.58 1.65 -17.70
N ARG A 516 -3.97 0.70 -18.56
CA ARG A 516 -3.63 0.68 -19.99
C ARG A 516 -4.24 1.92 -20.64
N SER A 517 -3.42 2.74 -21.29
CA SER A 517 -3.90 3.63 -22.35
C SER A 517 -4.31 2.76 -23.53
N ASN A 518 -5.62 2.53 -23.69
CA ASN A 518 -6.14 2.02 -24.95
C ASN A 518 -6.13 3.19 -25.94
N GLY A 519 -5.08 3.27 -26.77
CA GLY A 519 -5.10 4.08 -27.97
C GLY A 519 -6.12 3.50 -28.94
N SER A 520 -7.25 4.17 -29.11
CA SER A 520 -8.15 3.95 -30.23
C SER A 520 -7.45 4.44 -31.49
N GLY A 521 -6.91 3.52 -32.27
CA GLY A 521 -6.42 3.80 -33.61
C GLY A 521 -7.57 4.21 -34.52
N SER A 522 -7.64 5.49 -34.88
CA SER A 522 -8.35 5.91 -36.09
C SER A 522 -7.47 5.55 -37.30
N ARG A 523 -7.89 4.52 -38.02
CA ARG A 523 -7.52 4.35 -39.43
C ARG A 523 -8.12 5.52 -40.22
N SER A 524 -7.28 6.34 -40.83
CA SER A 524 -7.64 7.03 -42.06
C SER A 524 -6.48 6.85 -43.04
N GLY A 525 -6.72 6.01 -44.04
CA GLY A 525 -5.82 5.86 -45.17
C GLY A 525 -6.12 6.94 -46.19
N SER A 526 -5.06 7.60 -46.64
CA SER A 526 -4.67 7.86 -48.03
C SER A 526 -3.38 8.66 -47.99
#